data_AF-A0A3M0YXJ2-F1
#
_entry.id   AF-A0A3M0YXJ2-F1
#
_cell.length_a   1.000
_cell.length_b   1.000
_cell.length_c   1.000
_cell.angle_alpha   90.00
_cell.angle_beta   90.00
_cell.angle_gamma   90.00
#
_symmetry.space_group_name_H-M   'P 1'
#
loop_
_entity.id
_entity.type
_entity.pdbx_description
1 polymer ?
#
loop_
_entity_poly.entity_id
_entity_poly.type
_entity_poly.pdbx_seq_one_letter_code
_entity_poly.pdbx_strand_id
1 'polypeptide(L)'
;MGKENKKNLIERIKRAVDSSISLRNKKDLIVQFIQSLEMRPKIDEELERHHKDSKFQIIDKEWDNYLRQKMPEELDAIIKSENLNPEATYRFMQDALLSGYIPSTGTDLNSILPPVSRFTPNGERTQKKQIVFEKLVNFLERYFDLSKQNLTIPNKE
;
A
#
# COMPACT_ATOMS: atom_id res chain seq x y z
N MET A 1 33.22 2.51 6.15
CA MET A 1 32.75 1.18 6.62
C MET A 1 31.22 1.05 6.75
N GLY A 2 30.41 2.13 6.67
CA GLY A 2 28.95 2.05 6.91
C GLY A 2 28.07 1.43 5.80
N LYS A 3 28.45 1.57 4.52
CA LYS A 3 27.62 1.09 3.38
C LYS A 3 27.54 -0.44 3.26
N GLU A 4 28.60 -1.14 3.65
CA GLU A 4 28.70 -2.61 3.53
C GLU A 4 27.80 -3.31 4.56
N ASN A 5 27.69 -2.75 5.76
CA ASN A 5 26.79 -3.25 6.81
C ASN A 5 25.31 -3.07 6.46
N LYS A 6 24.96 -1.95 5.80
CA LYS A 6 23.57 -1.63 5.40
C LYS A 6 23.07 -2.57 4.30
N LYS A 7 23.91 -2.83 3.28
CA LYS A 7 23.61 -3.80 2.22
C LYS A 7 23.40 -5.21 2.77
N ASN A 8 24.27 -5.64 3.70
CA ASN A 8 24.14 -6.94 4.37
C ASN A 8 22.86 -7.04 5.21
N LEU A 9 22.43 -5.95 5.85
CA LEU A 9 21.16 -5.89 6.58
C LEU A 9 19.95 -6.04 5.64
N ILE A 10 19.94 -5.34 4.50
CA ILE A 10 18.88 -5.44 3.49
C ILE A 10 18.75 -6.87 2.97
N GLU A 11 19.86 -7.54 2.67
CA GLU A 11 19.83 -8.93 2.22
C GLU A 11 19.27 -9.89 3.28
N ARG A 12 19.59 -9.66 4.57
CA ARG A 12 19.03 -10.45 5.67
C ARG A 12 17.53 -10.22 5.84
N ILE A 13 17.06 -8.97 5.72
CA ILE A 13 15.63 -8.62 5.74
C ILE A 13 14.92 -9.29 4.55
N LYS A 14 15.49 -9.22 3.34
CA LYS A 14 14.94 -9.88 2.15
C LYS A 14 14.75 -11.38 2.38
N ARG A 15 15.76 -12.08 2.92
CA ARG A 15 15.68 -13.53 3.22
C ARG A 15 14.66 -13.84 4.32
N ALA A 16 14.61 -13.03 5.37
CA ALA A 16 13.63 -13.20 6.46
C ALA A 16 12.20 -13.02 5.95
N VAL A 17 11.97 -12.02 5.08
CA VAL A 17 10.67 -11.76 4.45
C VAL A 17 10.30 -12.87 3.45
N ASP A 18 11.25 -13.37 2.65
CA ASP A 18 11.01 -14.47 1.70
C ASP A 18 10.56 -15.77 2.39
N SER A 19 10.99 -15.96 3.64
CA SER A 19 10.66 -17.11 4.46
C SER A 19 9.22 -17.07 5.02
N SER A 20 8.53 -15.92 4.96
CA SER A 20 7.17 -15.75 5.47
C SER A 20 6.15 -15.55 4.35
N ILE A 21 5.19 -16.46 4.25
CA ILE A 21 4.12 -16.43 3.23
C ILE A 21 3.30 -15.14 3.34
N SER A 22 2.99 -14.68 4.55
CA SER A 22 2.20 -13.46 4.81
C SER A 22 2.95 -12.16 4.54
N LEU A 23 4.28 -12.21 4.33
CA LEU A 23 5.10 -11.03 4.05
C LEU A 23 5.51 -10.92 2.58
N ARG A 24 5.27 -11.94 1.74
CA ARG A 24 5.67 -11.91 0.32
C ARG A 24 5.02 -10.77 -0.45
N ASN A 25 3.73 -10.51 -0.20
CA ASN A 25 2.99 -9.42 -0.83
C ASN A 25 3.36 -8.01 -0.31
N LYS A 26 4.20 -7.93 0.75
CA LYS A 26 4.67 -6.69 1.38
C LYS A 26 6.19 -6.48 1.21
N LYS A 27 6.90 -7.46 0.65
CA LYS A 27 8.35 -7.49 0.57
C LYS A 27 8.92 -6.27 -0.14
N ASP A 28 8.38 -5.99 -1.31
CA ASP A 28 8.83 -4.88 -2.13
C ASP A 28 8.58 -3.54 -1.43
N LEU A 29 7.48 -3.40 -0.68
CA LEU A 29 7.18 -2.21 0.11
C LEU A 29 8.24 -1.96 1.20
N ILE A 30 8.63 -3.02 1.92
CA ILE A 30 9.69 -2.96 2.94
C ILE A 30 11.05 -2.61 2.30
N VAL A 31 11.38 -3.23 1.16
CA VAL A 31 12.63 -2.96 0.45
C VAL A 31 12.67 -1.52 -0.07
N GLN A 32 11.58 -1.03 -0.68
CA GLN A 32 11.48 0.34 -1.16
C GLN A 32 11.56 1.36 -0.02
N PHE A 33 10.98 1.05 1.14
CA PHE A 33 11.14 1.88 2.33
C PHE A 33 12.58 1.97 2.80
N ILE A 34 13.28 0.84 2.91
CA ILE A 34 14.69 0.86 3.34
C ILE A 34 15.52 1.68 2.34
N GLN A 35 15.29 1.50 1.03
CA GLN A 35 15.93 2.28 -0.02
C GLN A 35 15.64 3.78 0.11
N SER A 36 14.40 4.17 0.40
CA SER A 36 14.03 5.58 0.59
C SER A 36 14.67 6.20 1.82
N LEU A 37 14.94 5.42 2.87
CA LEU A 37 15.73 5.86 4.02
C LEU A 37 17.20 6.10 3.65
N GLU A 38 17.81 5.27 2.80
CA GLU A 38 19.22 5.46 2.41
C GLU A 38 19.46 6.74 1.61
N MET A 39 18.46 7.20 0.89
CA MET A 39 18.53 8.44 0.13
C MET A 39 18.40 9.69 1.01
N ARG A 40 18.17 9.54 2.33
CA ARG A 40 17.98 10.62 3.29
C ARG A 40 19.14 10.67 4.30
N PRO A 41 20.27 11.31 3.95
CA PRO A 41 21.48 11.31 4.79
C PRO A 41 21.27 11.90 6.19
N LYS A 42 20.31 12.82 6.35
CA LYS A 42 19.95 13.41 7.65
C LYS A 42 19.41 12.38 8.65
N ILE A 43 18.75 11.32 8.17
CA ILE A 43 18.19 10.28 9.03
C ILE A 43 19.30 9.41 9.62
N ASP A 44 20.34 9.10 8.84
CA ASP A 44 21.48 8.32 9.34
C ASP A 44 22.16 9.06 10.52
N GLU A 45 22.36 10.39 10.41
CA GLU A 45 22.90 11.23 11.50
C GLU A 45 21.99 11.33 12.72
N GLU A 46 20.67 11.39 12.51
CA GLU A 46 19.68 11.44 13.59
C GLU A 46 19.66 10.11 14.35
N LEU A 47 19.66 8.98 13.62
CA LEU A 47 19.73 7.66 14.23
C LEU A 47 21.03 7.46 15.01
N GLU A 48 22.17 7.98 14.58
CA GLU A 48 23.44 7.86 15.33
C GLU A 48 23.45 8.63 16.66
N ARG A 49 22.79 9.79 16.72
CA ARG A 49 22.73 10.65 17.92
C ARG A 49 21.82 10.15 19.03
N HIS A 50 20.90 9.24 18.72
CA HIS A 50 19.85 8.81 19.65
C HIS A 50 20.08 7.38 20.21
N HIS A 51 19.61 7.13 21.44
CA HIS A 51 19.64 5.81 22.06
C HIS A 51 18.72 4.82 21.32
N LYS A 52 18.94 3.50 21.53
CA LYS A 52 18.26 2.42 20.80
C LYS A 52 16.73 2.55 20.76
N ASP A 53 16.09 2.89 21.88
CA ASP A 53 14.62 2.99 21.96
C ASP A 53 14.05 4.20 21.17
N SER A 54 14.80 5.29 21.11
CA SER A 54 14.45 6.46 20.30
C SER A 54 14.62 6.18 18.80
N LYS A 55 15.56 5.32 18.40
CA LYS A 55 15.73 4.91 16.99
C LYS A 55 14.50 4.17 16.47
N PHE A 56 13.91 3.29 17.28
CA PHE A 56 12.68 2.60 16.89
C PHE A 56 11.53 3.59 16.64
N GLN A 57 11.35 4.58 17.52
CA GLN A 57 10.32 5.62 17.33
C GLN A 57 10.54 6.46 16.05
N ILE A 58 11.80 6.79 15.73
CA ILE A 58 12.14 7.49 14.49
C ILE A 58 11.77 6.62 13.28
N ILE A 59 12.17 5.34 13.28
CA ILE A 59 11.89 4.41 12.18
C ILE A 59 10.37 4.19 12.03
N ASP A 60 9.64 4.02 13.13
CA ASP A 60 8.19 3.87 13.12
C ASP A 60 7.50 5.09 12.50
N LYS A 61 7.93 6.30 12.88
CA LYS A 61 7.43 7.55 12.30
C LYS A 61 7.75 7.66 10.81
N GLU A 62 8.95 7.28 10.40
CA GLU A 62 9.35 7.30 8.99
C GLU A 62 8.58 6.27 8.16
N TRP A 63 8.29 5.10 8.74
CA TRP A 63 7.43 4.09 8.14
C TRP A 63 6.01 4.62 7.96
N ASP A 64 5.46 5.24 9.00
CA ASP A 64 4.15 5.89 8.96
C ASP A 64 4.06 6.97 7.86
N ASN A 65 5.11 7.79 7.72
CA ASN A 65 5.20 8.81 6.68
C ASN A 65 5.31 8.21 5.28
N TYR A 66 6.08 7.13 5.14
CA TYR A 66 6.22 6.41 3.88
C TYR A 66 4.88 5.82 3.42
N LEU A 67 4.13 5.18 4.33
CA LEU A 67 2.82 4.63 4.02
C LEU A 67 1.79 5.71 3.65
N ARG A 68 1.81 6.88 4.31
CA ARG A 68 0.95 8.04 3.95
C ARG A 68 1.10 8.47 2.50
N GLN A 69 2.29 8.32 1.94
CA GLN A 69 2.59 8.69 0.56
C GLN A 69 2.34 7.52 -0.39
N LYS A 70 2.79 6.31 -0.03
CA LYS A 70 2.76 5.16 -0.93
C LYS A 70 1.38 4.55 -1.11
N MET A 71 0.55 4.55 -0.06
CA MET A 71 -0.81 4.00 -0.15
C MET A 71 -1.69 4.76 -1.16
N PRO A 72 -1.84 6.11 -1.11
CA PRO A 72 -2.58 6.83 -2.13
C PRO A 72 -1.99 6.69 -3.53
N GLU A 73 -0.66 6.68 -3.66
CA GLU A 73 0.03 6.50 -4.95
C GLU A 73 -0.34 5.16 -5.63
N GLU A 74 -0.28 4.05 -4.88
CA GLU A 74 -0.63 2.73 -5.41
C GLU A 74 -2.14 2.61 -5.68
N LEU A 75 -3.00 3.23 -4.84
CA LEU A 75 -4.44 3.24 -5.08
C LEU A 75 -4.79 4.05 -6.34
N ASP A 76 -4.16 5.21 -6.54
CA ASP A 76 -4.31 6.04 -7.73
C ASP A 76 -3.87 5.29 -8.99
N ALA A 77 -2.82 4.47 -8.90
CA ALA A 77 -2.39 3.64 -10.02
C ALA A 77 -3.48 2.61 -10.40
N ILE A 78 -4.14 1.99 -9.41
CA ILE A 78 -5.27 1.09 -9.64
C ILE A 78 -6.43 1.87 -10.29
N ILE A 79 -6.82 3.00 -9.70
CA ILE A 79 -7.89 3.88 -10.19
C ILE A 79 -7.66 4.28 -11.65
N LYS A 80 -6.45 4.73 -11.99
CA LYS A 80 -6.09 5.10 -13.37
C LYS A 80 -6.09 3.91 -14.30
N SER A 81 -5.51 2.77 -13.89
CA SER A 81 -5.42 1.57 -14.73
C SER A 81 -6.79 0.98 -15.09
N GLU A 82 -7.75 1.09 -14.17
CA GLU A 82 -9.09 0.51 -14.35
C GLU A 82 -10.17 1.54 -14.69
N ASN A 83 -9.80 2.82 -14.77
CA ASN A 83 -10.70 3.96 -14.99
C ASN A 83 -11.84 4.01 -13.95
N LEU A 84 -11.48 3.85 -12.67
CA LEU A 84 -12.43 3.88 -11.57
C LEU A 84 -12.83 5.31 -11.20
N ASN A 85 -13.97 5.46 -10.54
CA ASN A 85 -14.32 6.73 -9.89
C ASN A 85 -13.35 6.95 -8.70
N PRO A 86 -12.51 8.00 -8.71
CA PRO A 86 -11.50 8.19 -7.67
C PRO A 86 -12.13 8.35 -6.28
N GLU A 87 -13.06 9.30 -6.13
CA GLU A 87 -13.67 9.63 -4.84
C GLU A 87 -14.40 8.43 -4.23
N ALA A 88 -15.20 7.74 -5.04
CA ALA A 88 -15.91 6.54 -4.59
C ALA A 88 -14.95 5.41 -4.21
N THR A 89 -13.84 5.25 -4.96
CA THR A 89 -12.82 4.23 -4.67
C THR A 89 -12.08 4.51 -3.36
N TYR A 90 -11.71 5.77 -3.10
CA TYR A 90 -11.06 6.16 -1.84
C TYR A 90 -11.96 5.87 -0.65
N ARG A 91 -13.24 6.26 -0.72
CA ARG A 91 -14.21 5.98 0.36
C ARG A 91 -14.38 4.46 0.57
N PHE A 92 -14.57 3.73 -0.52
CA PHE A 92 -14.71 2.27 -0.49
C PHE A 92 -13.51 1.59 0.16
N MET A 93 -12.29 2.00 -0.18
CA MET A 93 -11.08 1.42 0.39
C MET A 93 -10.81 1.87 1.82
N GLN A 94 -11.25 3.07 2.21
CA GLN A 94 -11.21 3.51 3.60
C GLN A 94 -12.10 2.61 4.47
N ASP A 95 -13.33 2.36 4.03
CA ASP A 95 -14.25 1.47 4.74
C ASP A 95 -13.70 0.04 4.82
N ALA A 96 -13.10 -0.47 3.73
CA ALA A 96 -12.49 -1.79 3.69
C ALA A 96 -11.26 -1.94 4.60
N LEU A 97 -10.43 -0.90 4.72
CA LEU A 97 -9.28 -0.91 5.65
C LEU A 97 -9.74 -0.87 7.11
N LEU A 98 -10.83 -0.17 7.40
CA LEU A 98 -11.42 -0.14 8.75
C LEU A 98 -12.07 -1.47 9.13
N SER A 99 -12.73 -2.13 8.18
CA SER A 99 -13.44 -3.39 8.42
C SER A 99 -12.54 -4.63 8.27
N GLY A 100 -11.43 -4.51 7.54
CA GLY A 100 -10.54 -5.61 7.18
C GLY A 100 -11.10 -6.55 6.11
N TYR A 101 -12.18 -6.17 5.42
CA TYR A 101 -12.73 -6.99 4.34
C TYR A 101 -13.34 -6.17 3.20
N ILE A 102 -13.32 -6.74 1.99
CA ILE A 102 -14.04 -6.22 0.83
C ILE A 102 -15.27 -7.09 0.57
N PRO A 103 -16.49 -6.53 0.58
CA PRO A 103 -17.69 -7.28 0.23
C PRO A 103 -17.60 -7.77 -1.23
N SER A 104 -17.65 -9.08 -1.45
CA SER A 104 -17.73 -9.67 -2.80
C SER A 104 -19.13 -9.53 -3.41
N THR A 105 -20.13 -9.35 -2.55
CA THR A 105 -21.54 -9.14 -2.90
C THR A 105 -21.98 -7.73 -2.54
N GLY A 106 -22.90 -7.16 -3.33
CA GLY A 106 -23.46 -5.83 -3.08
C GLY A 106 -23.25 -4.86 -4.23
N THR A 107 -23.75 -3.63 -4.03
CA THR A 107 -23.72 -2.56 -5.02
C THR A 107 -22.50 -1.64 -4.89
N ASP A 108 -21.75 -1.73 -3.80
CA ASP A 108 -20.69 -0.77 -3.50
C ASP A 108 -19.55 -0.84 -4.51
N LEU A 109 -19.14 -2.06 -4.89
CA LEU A 109 -18.18 -2.24 -5.98
C LEU A 109 -18.72 -1.73 -7.33
N ASN A 110 -20.04 -1.74 -7.55
CA ASN A 110 -20.60 -1.17 -8.78
C ASN A 110 -20.53 0.37 -8.80
N SER A 111 -20.45 1.02 -7.64
CA SER A 111 -20.41 2.48 -7.52
C SER A 111 -19.05 3.07 -7.93
N ILE A 112 -17.99 2.26 -7.85
CA ILE A 112 -16.62 2.68 -8.22
C ILE A 112 -16.27 2.37 -9.67
N LEU A 113 -17.01 1.46 -10.32
CA LEU A 113 -16.74 1.05 -11.70
C LEU A 113 -17.17 2.14 -12.70
N PRO A 114 -16.45 2.28 -13.83
CA PRO A 114 -16.89 3.15 -14.90
C PRO A 114 -18.25 2.70 -15.46
N PRO A 115 -19.01 3.62 -16.08
CA PRO A 115 -20.25 3.29 -16.76
C PRO A 115 -19.94 2.39 -17.97
N VAL A 116 -20.06 1.08 -17.78
CA VAL A 116 -19.96 0.08 -18.84
C VAL A 116 -21.34 -0.47 -19.17
N SER A 117 -21.57 -0.77 -20.45
CA SER A 117 -22.84 -1.36 -20.90
C SER A 117 -23.10 -2.67 -20.15
N ARG A 118 -24.33 -2.82 -19.64
CA ARG A 118 -24.78 -4.03 -18.95
C ARG A 118 -25.09 -5.18 -19.89
N PHE A 119 -25.16 -4.91 -21.20
CA PHE A 119 -25.65 -5.83 -22.23
C PHE A 119 -24.56 -6.20 -23.24
N THR A 120 -23.29 -6.24 -22.84
CA THR A 120 -22.24 -6.72 -23.73
C THR A 120 -22.35 -8.24 -23.88
N PRO A 121 -22.33 -8.80 -25.10
CA PRO A 121 -22.47 -10.24 -25.35
C PRO A 121 -21.43 -11.09 -24.60
N ASN A 122 -20.27 -10.51 -24.31
CA ASN A 122 -19.11 -11.19 -23.75
C ASN A 122 -18.99 -11.06 -22.22
N GLY A 123 -19.95 -10.43 -21.53
CA GLY A 123 -19.90 -10.29 -20.07
C GLY A 123 -18.76 -9.40 -19.55
N GLU A 124 -18.29 -8.46 -20.36
CA GLU A 124 -17.13 -7.59 -20.07
C GLU A 124 -17.25 -6.86 -18.72
N ARG A 125 -18.48 -6.46 -18.36
CA ARG A 125 -18.76 -5.81 -17.06
C ARG A 125 -18.46 -6.74 -15.89
N THR A 126 -18.82 -8.02 -16.00
CA THR A 126 -18.58 -9.02 -14.95
C THR A 126 -17.08 -9.29 -14.81
N GLN A 127 -16.37 -9.43 -15.94
CA GLN A 127 -14.92 -9.63 -15.94
C GLN A 127 -14.18 -8.42 -15.33
N LYS A 128 -14.53 -7.20 -15.73
CA LYS A 128 -13.92 -5.99 -15.16
C LYS A 128 -14.21 -5.86 -13.67
N LYS A 129 -15.43 -6.19 -13.23
CA LYS A 129 -15.76 -6.23 -11.80
C LYS A 129 -14.85 -7.18 -11.03
N GLN A 130 -14.61 -8.39 -11.57
CA GLN A 130 -13.73 -9.38 -10.95
C GLN A 130 -12.27 -8.90 -10.88
N ILE A 131 -11.74 -8.36 -11.98
CA ILE A 131 -10.36 -7.84 -12.03
C ILE A 131 -10.16 -6.71 -11.01
N VAL A 132 -11.11 -5.78 -10.93
CA VAL A 132 -11.06 -4.66 -9.97
C VAL A 132 -11.16 -5.19 -8.55
N PHE A 133 -12.05 -6.14 -8.28
CA PHE A 133 -12.17 -6.77 -6.96
C PHE A 133 -10.84 -7.39 -6.51
N GLU A 134 -10.21 -8.21 -7.36
CA GLU A 134 -8.94 -8.85 -7.05
C GLU A 134 -7.81 -7.83 -6.79
N LYS A 135 -7.73 -6.77 -7.59
CA LYS A 135 -6.76 -5.68 -7.37
C LYS A 135 -6.96 -4.99 -6.01
N LEU A 136 -8.20 -4.72 -5.64
CA LEU A 136 -8.51 -4.06 -4.37
C LEU A 136 -8.32 -5.00 -3.17
N VAL A 137 -8.61 -6.30 -3.30
CA VAL A 137 -8.31 -7.30 -2.26
C VAL A 137 -6.81 -7.38 -2.03
N ASN A 138 -6.02 -7.49 -3.10
CA ASN A 138 -4.56 -7.50 -2.99
C ASN A 138 -4.01 -6.21 -2.35
N PHE A 139 -4.61 -5.06 -2.67
CA PHE A 139 -4.29 -3.79 -2.02
C PHE A 139 -4.61 -3.83 -0.51
N LEU A 140 -5.80 -4.31 -0.15
CA LEU A 140 -6.21 -4.44 1.25
C LEU A 140 -5.26 -5.35 2.02
N GLU A 141 -5.00 -6.56 1.54
CA GLU A 141 -4.09 -7.52 2.19
C GLU A 141 -2.67 -6.97 2.37
N ARG A 142 -2.21 -6.16 1.41
CA ARG A 142 -0.91 -5.51 1.45
C ARG A 142 -0.84 -4.50 2.60
N TYR A 143 -1.87 -3.67 2.77
CA TYR A 143 -1.83 -2.52 3.69
C TYR A 143 -2.53 -2.71 5.03
N PHE A 144 -3.47 -3.64 5.16
CA PHE A 144 -4.32 -3.80 6.35
C PHE A 144 -3.53 -3.90 7.66
N ASP A 145 -2.56 -4.83 7.74
CA ASP A 145 -1.74 -4.98 8.97
C ASP A 145 -0.69 -3.87 9.15
N LEU A 146 -0.46 -3.05 8.13
CA LEU A 146 0.58 -2.02 8.11
C LEU A 146 0.03 -0.64 8.43
N SER A 147 -1.24 -0.39 8.09
CA SER A 147 -1.88 0.89 8.26
C SER A 147 -2.40 1.05 9.69
N LYS A 148 -1.77 1.93 10.48
CA LYS A 148 -2.40 2.54 11.67
C LYS A 148 -3.21 3.79 11.32
N GLN A 149 -3.42 4.05 10.03
CA GLN A 149 -3.78 5.36 9.50
C GLN A 149 -4.97 5.33 8.55
N ASN A 150 -5.74 6.41 8.56
CA ASN A 150 -6.84 6.65 7.64
C ASN A 150 -6.31 7.03 6.25
N LEU A 151 -6.82 6.37 5.20
CA LEU A 151 -6.67 6.86 3.82
C LEU A 151 -7.20 8.29 3.75
N THR A 152 -6.34 9.23 3.33
CA THR A 152 -6.76 10.61 3.07
C THR A 152 -7.02 10.75 1.58
N ILE A 153 -8.17 11.31 1.23
CA ILE A 153 -8.47 11.68 -0.16
C ILE A 153 -7.49 12.80 -0.52
N PRO A 154 -6.62 12.64 -1.54
CA PRO A 154 -5.74 13.72 -1.95
C PRO A 154 -6.60 14.91 -2.40
N ASN A 155 -6.40 16.07 -1.76
CA ASN A 155 -7.06 17.30 -2.17
C ASN A 155 -6.67 17.60 -3.62
N LYS A 156 -7.65 17.74 -4.50
CA LYS A 156 -7.43 18.28 -5.84
C LYS A 156 -7.08 19.76 -5.67
N GLU A 157 -5.80 20.10 -5.86
CA GLU A 157 -5.37 21.47 -6.17
C GLU A 157 -5.97 21.95 -7.49
#